data_AF-A0A966PA83-F1
#
_entry.id   AF-A0A966PA83-F1
#
_cell.length_a   1.000
_cell.length_b   1.000
_cell.length_c   1.000
_cell.angle_alpha   90.00
_cell.angle_beta   90.00
_cell.angle_gamma   90.00
#
_symmetry.space_group_name_H-M   'P 1'
#
loop_
_entity.id
_entity.type
_entity.pdbx_description
1 polymer ?
#
loop_
_entity_poly.entity_id
_entity_poly.type
_entity_poly.pdbx_seq_one_letter_code
_entity_poly.pdbx_strand_id
1 'polypeptide(L)'
;MGTPQDVYNKPATRFVAGFLGAANILSGEDAKKIFGKSKTVSIRPERMRLQPSNSKISNDESSVSGVVQEAAFVGANTIYIVETEFGFRLNVSKTNTELLGQDKSFAAGDRVLVVWHNSQAAEIPA
;
A
#
# COMPACT_ATOMS: atom_id res chain seq x y z
N MET A 1 17.30 -27.14 6.75
CA MET A 1 17.64 -26.12 5.72
C MET A 1 16.55 -26.20 4.67
N GLY A 2 15.49 -25.39 4.84
CA GLY A 2 14.29 -25.46 4.00
C GLY A 2 14.51 -24.76 2.66
N THR A 3 13.93 -25.32 1.60
CA THR A 3 13.98 -24.74 0.25
C THR A 3 13.08 -23.50 0.19
N PRO A 4 13.24 -22.58 -0.80
CA PRO A 4 12.31 -21.45 -0.99
C PRO A 4 10.83 -21.87 -1.06
N GLN A 5 10.57 -23.13 -1.42
CA GLN A 5 9.24 -23.75 -1.47
C GLN A 5 8.63 -23.99 -0.08
N ASP A 6 9.46 -24.11 0.98
CA ASP A 6 9.00 -24.33 2.36
C ASP A 6 8.48 -23.04 3.03
N VAL A 7 8.94 -21.87 2.58
CA VAL A 7 8.39 -20.56 2.99
C VAL A 7 6.96 -20.38 2.47
N TYR A 8 6.64 -20.99 1.32
CA TYR A 8 5.31 -20.94 0.70
C TYR A 8 4.29 -21.83 1.44
N ASN A 9 4.74 -22.93 2.04
CA ASN A 9 3.88 -23.94 2.67
C ASN A 9 3.66 -23.77 4.18
N LYS A 10 4.37 -22.85 4.85
CA LYS A 10 4.15 -22.53 6.26
C LYS A 10 4.33 -21.02 6.51
N PRO A 11 3.31 -20.20 6.18
CA PRO A 11 3.41 -18.78 6.46
C PRO A 11 3.41 -18.57 7.99
N ALA A 12 4.50 -18.00 8.51
CA ALA A 12 4.69 -17.71 9.94
C ALA A 12 3.72 -16.65 10.49
N THR A 13 2.93 -16.02 9.62
CA THR A 13 1.93 -15.02 9.99
C THR A 13 0.65 -15.22 9.20
N ARG A 14 -0.48 -14.85 9.81
CA ARG A 14 -1.86 -14.92 9.29
C ARG A 14 -2.09 -14.08 8.01
N PHE A 15 -1.03 -13.54 7.41
CA PHE A 15 -1.02 -12.51 6.36
C PHE A 15 -1.13 -13.06 4.94
N VAL A 16 -0.68 -14.28 4.68
CA VAL A 16 -0.54 -14.79 3.30
C VAL A 16 -1.86 -15.31 2.69
N ALA A 17 -2.92 -15.47 3.49
CA ALA A 17 -4.18 -16.04 3.01
C ALA A 17 -5.22 -15.00 2.55
N GLY A 18 -5.07 -13.71 2.87
CA GLY A 18 -6.07 -12.68 2.53
C GLY A 18 -5.87 -11.98 1.19
N PHE A 19 -4.77 -12.24 0.48
CA PHE A 19 -4.11 -11.25 -0.38
C PHE A 19 -4.29 -11.43 -1.90
N LEU A 20 -5.32 -12.16 -2.34
CA LEU A 20 -5.68 -12.23 -3.78
C LEU A 20 -6.86 -11.30 -4.15
N GLY A 21 -7.20 -10.35 -3.28
CA GLY A 21 -8.28 -9.36 -3.44
C GLY A 21 -7.86 -7.94 -3.85
N ALA A 22 -6.67 -7.79 -4.45
CA ALA A 22 -6.14 -6.75 -5.37
C ALA A 22 -6.47 -5.24 -5.23
N ALA A 23 -7.25 -4.78 -4.25
CA ALA A 23 -7.60 -3.36 -4.05
C ALA A 23 -7.72 -3.03 -2.56
N ASN A 24 -7.27 -1.84 -2.17
CA ASN A 24 -7.69 -1.23 -0.91
C ASN A 24 -9.12 -0.72 -1.10
N ILE A 25 -10.06 -1.22 -0.30
CA ILE A 25 -11.45 -0.79 -0.30
C ILE A 25 -11.71 -0.10 1.03
N LEU A 26 -12.16 1.15 0.96
CA LEU A 26 -12.47 1.99 2.11
C LEU A 26 -13.93 2.40 2.03
N SER A 27 -14.63 2.42 3.16
CA SER A 27 -16.05 2.78 3.24
C SER A 27 -16.32 3.74 4.39
N GLY A 28 -17.45 4.45 4.31
CA GLY A 28 -17.94 5.28 5.40
C GLY A 28 -16.94 6.36 5.84
N GLU A 29 -16.61 6.37 7.13
CA GLU A 29 -15.75 7.40 7.72
C GLU A 29 -14.31 7.35 7.19
N ASP A 30 -13.77 6.16 6.92
CA ASP A 30 -12.40 6.00 6.43
C ASP A 30 -12.25 6.51 4.99
N ALA A 31 -13.24 6.25 4.15
CA ALA A 31 -13.30 6.83 2.80
C ALA A 31 -13.44 8.35 2.85
N LYS A 32 -14.18 8.88 3.82
CA LYS A 32 -14.32 10.33 4.02
C LYS A 32 -13.01 10.97 4.47
N LYS A 33 -12.28 10.34 5.38
CA LYS A 33 -10.98 10.81 5.90
C LYS A 33 -9.91 10.91 4.80
N ILE A 34 -9.87 9.93 3.91
CA ILE A 34 -8.83 9.85 2.87
C ILE A 34 -9.22 10.48 1.54
N PHE A 35 -10.46 10.28 1.09
CA PHE A 35 -10.91 10.71 -0.24
C PHE A 35 -11.89 11.88 -0.20
N GLY A 36 -12.32 12.34 0.98
CA GLY A 36 -13.36 13.35 1.13
C GLY A 36 -14.75 12.88 0.68
N LYS A 37 -14.94 11.57 0.48
CA LYS A 37 -16.16 10.97 -0.08
C LYS A 37 -16.84 10.07 0.95
N SER A 38 -18.15 10.23 1.12
CA SER A 38 -18.95 9.39 2.03
C SER A 38 -19.36 8.03 1.45
N LYS A 39 -18.98 7.74 0.19
CA LYS A 39 -19.25 6.48 -0.49
C LYS A 39 -18.05 5.54 -0.37
N THR A 40 -18.26 4.25 -0.64
CA THR A 40 -17.18 3.27 -0.75
C THR A 40 -16.25 3.62 -1.92
N VAL A 41 -14.95 3.61 -1.67
CA VAL A 41 -13.90 3.90 -2.65
C VAL A 41 -12.94 2.72 -2.70
N SER A 42 -12.51 2.36 -3.91
CA SER A 42 -11.44 1.39 -4.13
C SER A 42 -10.26 2.01 -4.85
N ILE A 43 -9.06 1.58 -4.47
CA ILE A 43 -7.82 1.90 -5.17
C ILE A 43 -6.89 0.69 -5.17
N ARG A 44 -6.31 0.38 -6.33
CA ARG A 44 -5.42 -0.78 -6.48
C ARG A 44 -4.02 -0.52 -5.91
N PRO A 45 -3.37 -1.47 -5.21
CA PRO A 45 -2.04 -1.32 -4.62
C PRO A 45 -0.98 -0.77 -5.56
N GLU A 46 -0.98 -1.20 -6.81
CA GLU A 46 -0.03 -0.78 -7.84
C GLU A 46 -0.26 0.64 -8.38
N ARG A 47 -1.41 1.25 -8.05
CA ARG A 47 -1.72 2.65 -8.39
C ARG A 47 -1.36 3.63 -7.27
N MET A 48 -0.85 3.13 -6.15
CA MET A 48 -0.30 3.92 -5.06
C MET A 48 1.22 3.83 -5.06
N ARG A 49 1.87 4.87 -4.55
CA ARG A 49 3.32 4.94 -4.39
C ARG A 49 3.68 5.48 -3.01
N LEU A 50 4.79 4.99 -2.46
CA LEU A 50 5.35 5.50 -1.22
C LEU A 50 6.35 6.62 -1.51
N GLN A 51 6.30 7.68 -0.71
CA GLN A 51 7.25 8.78 -0.71
C GLN A 51 7.75 9.07 0.70
N PRO A 52 8.94 9.67 0.87
CA PRO A 52 9.33 10.25 2.15
C PRO A 52 8.24 11.18 2.71
N SER A 53 8.02 11.16 4.01
CA SER A 53 6.90 11.89 4.66
C SER A 53 6.91 13.41 4.46
N ASN A 54 8.04 13.99 4.03
CA ASN A 54 8.20 15.43 3.74
C ASN A 54 8.10 15.76 2.23
N SER A 55 7.70 14.80 1.41
CA SER A 55 7.59 15.00 -0.05
C SER A 55 6.39 15.88 -0.39
N LYS A 56 6.53 16.67 -1.46
CA LYS A 56 5.40 17.41 -2.04
C LYS A 56 4.62 16.49 -2.96
N ILE A 57 3.30 16.65 -2.98
CA ILE A 57 2.40 16.02 -3.95
C ILE A 57 1.91 17.04 -4.96
N SER A 58 1.46 16.54 -6.10
CA SER A 58 0.91 17.33 -7.20
C SER A 58 -0.57 17.68 -6.93
N ASN A 59 -1.13 18.67 -7.61
CA ASN A 59 -2.52 19.12 -7.37
C ASN A 59 -3.58 18.06 -7.74
N ASP A 60 -3.23 17.14 -8.62
CA ASP A 60 -4.02 16.02 -9.11
C ASP A 60 -3.81 14.72 -8.30
N GLU A 61 -3.00 14.79 -7.25
CA GLU A 61 -2.72 13.69 -6.34
C GLU A 61 -3.42 13.90 -4.99
N SER A 62 -3.69 12.79 -4.32
CA SER A 62 -4.05 12.76 -2.90
C SER A 62 -3.08 11.89 -2.15
N SER A 63 -3.04 12.08 -0.84
CA SER A 63 -2.12 11.32 0.00
C SER A 63 -2.62 11.13 1.42
N VAL A 64 -2.07 10.13 2.10
CA VAL A 64 -2.25 9.91 3.54
C VAL A 64 -0.91 9.58 4.18
N SER A 65 -0.68 10.08 5.39
CA SER A 65 0.53 9.74 6.15
C SER A 65 0.38 8.36 6.81
N GLY A 66 1.49 7.64 6.94
CA GLY A 66 1.49 6.37 7.65
C GLY A 66 2.87 5.87 8.02
N VAL A 67 2.90 4.73 8.68
CA VAL A 67 4.10 3.99 9.05
C VAL A 67 4.10 2.65 8.34
N VAL A 68 5.20 2.30 7.69
CA VAL A 68 5.37 0.97 7.12
C VAL A 68 5.44 -0.04 8.26
N GLN A 69 4.51 -0.99 8.29
CA GLN A 69 4.52 -2.10 9.23
C GLN A 69 5.33 -3.28 8.69
N GLU A 70 5.24 -3.52 7.39
CA GLU A 70 5.89 -4.66 6.73
C GLU A 70 6.20 -4.35 5.27
N ALA A 71 7.31 -4.89 4.78
CA ALA A 71 7.70 -4.92 3.37
C ALA A 71 8.00 -6.38 2.99
N ALA A 72 7.19 -6.95 2.10
CA ALA A 72 7.28 -8.35 1.69
C ALA A 72 7.64 -8.45 0.20
N PHE A 73 8.65 -9.25 -0.12
CA PHE A 73 9.07 -9.52 -1.49
C PHE A 73 8.24 -10.68 -2.07
N VAL A 74 7.44 -10.39 -3.09
CA VAL A 74 6.56 -11.34 -3.78
C VAL A 74 6.86 -11.31 -5.27
N GLY A 75 7.70 -12.24 -5.73
CA GLY A 75 8.15 -12.28 -7.12
C GLY A 75 8.90 -11.01 -7.50
N ALA A 76 8.45 -10.34 -8.56
CA ALA A 76 9.02 -9.08 -9.04
C ALA A 76 8.51 -7.84 -8.28
N ASN A 77 7.63 -8.00 -7.28
CA ASN A 77 7.02 -6.89 -6.57
C ASN A 77 7.42 -6.90 -5.09
N THR A 78 7.51 -5.71 -4.50
CA THR A 78 7.48 -5.51 -3.06
C THR A 78 6.10 -5.02 -2.66
N ILE A 79 5.46 -5.74 -1.74
CA ILE A 79 4.20 -5.35 -1.11
C ILE A 79 4.52 -4.69 0.22
N TYR A 80 4.10 -3.43 0.37
CA TYR A 80 4.17 -2.69 1.61
C TYR A 80 2.81 -2.69 2.30
N ILE A 81 2.81 -2.95 3.61
CA ILE A 81 1.65 -2.76 4.47
C ILE A 81 1.91 -1.52 5.30
N VAL A 82 1.08 -0.49 5.08
CA VAL A 82 1.21 0.81 5.75
C VAL A 82 0.04 1.00 6.69
N GLU A 83 0.32 1.25 7.95
CA GLU A 83 -0.69 1.71 8.91
C GLU A 83 -0.82 3.22 8.80
N THR A 84 -2.03 3.68 8.44
CA THR A 84 -2.31 5.10 8.26
C THR A 84 -2.43 5.81 9.61
N GLU A 85 -2.26 7.13 9.61
CA GLU A 85 -2.52 7.97 10.79
C GLU A 85 -3.96 7.86 11.34
N PHE A 86 -4.89 7.32 10.53
CA PHE A 86 -6.28 7.07 10.91
C PHE A 86 -6.53 5.67 11.48
N GLY A 87 -5.50 4.82 11.60
CA GLY A 87 -5.58 3.53 12.29
C GLY A 87 -5.97 2.32 11.43
N PHE A 88 -6.21 2.50 10.13
CA PHE A 88 -6.42 1.39 9.20
C PHE A 88 -5.21 1.16 8.29
N ARG A 89 -5.13 -0.02 7.68
CA ARG A 89 -4.00 -0.46 6.85
C ARG A 89 -4.27 -0.31 5.37
N LEU A 90 -3.24 0.07 4.62
CA LEU A 90 -3.21 0.11 3.17
C LEU A 90 -2.12 -0.81 2.63
N ASN A 91 -2.45 -1.53 1.56
CA ASN A 91 -1.49 -2.32 0.80
C ASN A 91 -0.98 -1.49 -0.39
N VAL A 92 0.33 -1.36 -0.55
CA VAL A 92 0.96 -0.65 -1.67
C VAL A 92 1.91 -1.60 -2.39
N SER A 93 1.76 -1.76 -3.70
CA SER A 93 2.60 -2.68 -4.48
C SER A 93 3.55 -1.88 -5.37
N LYS A 94 4.85 -2.15 -5.24
CA LYS A 94 5.90 -1.56 -6.07
C LYS A 94 6.60 -2.66 -6.88
N THR A 95 6.74 -2.48 -8.18
CA THR A 95 7.60 -3.35 -8.99
C THR A 95 9.06 -3.06 -8.70
N ASN A 96 9.84 -4.09 -8.39
CA ASN A 96 11.27 -3.98 -8.17
C ASN A 96 11.92 -3.73 -9.53
N THR A 97 12.32 -2.49 -9.78
CA THR A 97 13.02 -2.16 -11.03
C THR A 97 14.50 -2.25 -10.71
N GLU A 98 15.25 -3.13 -11.39
CA GLU A 98 16.66 -3.47 -11.10
C GLU A 98 17.68 -2.30 -11.25
N LEU A 99 17.21 -1.06 -11.35
CA LEU A 99 18.07 0.12 -11.47
C LEU A 99 18.72 0.43 -10.11
N LEU A 100 19.88 -0.20 -9.91
CA LEU A 100 20.84 0.02 -8.83
C LEU A 100 20.93 1.51 -8.44
N GLY A 101 20.50 1.82 -7.23
CA GLY A 101 20.82 3.08 -6.54
C GLY A 101 19.77 4.21 -6.57
N GLN A 102 18.67 4.08 -7.30
CA GLN A 102 17.59 5.10 -7.28
C GLN A 102 16.27 4.63 -6.65
N ASP A 103 16.10 3.32 -6.49
CA ASP A 103 14.91 2.79 -5.83
C ASP A 103 15.03 2.98 -4.31
N LYS A 104 14.51 4.11 -3.80
CA LYS A 104 14.23 4.25 -2.36
C LYS A 104 13.25 3.14 -1.97
N SER A 105 13.78 2.14 -1.28
CA SER A 105 13.01 1.14 -0.54
C SER A 105 12.71 1.70 0.85
N PHE A 106 11.57 1.29 1.41
CA PHE A 106 11.19 1.63 2.77
C PHE A 106 11.26 0.37 3.63
N ALA A 107 11.56 0.51 4.90
CA ALA A 107 11.60 -0.57 5.88
C ALA A 107 10.49 -0.41 6.91
N ALA A 108 10.20 -1.48 7.65
CA ALA A 108 9.29 -1.41 8.79
C ALA A 108 9.76 -0.33 9.79
N GLY A 109 8.82 0.51 10.25
CA GLY A 109 9.07 1.67 11.11
C GLY A 109 9.25 2.98 10.36
N ASP A 110 9.46 2.97 9.04
CA ASP A 110 9.61 4.20 8.27
C ASP A 110 8.29 4.99 8.20
N ARG A 111 8.38 6.30 8.45
CA ARG A 111 7.30 7.24 8.18
C ARG A 111 7.26 7.59 6.70
N VAL A 112 6.11 7.37 6.08
CA VAL A 112 5.92 7.52 4.64
C VAL A 112 4.65 8.31 4.35
N LEU A 113 4.63 8.86 3.14
CA LEU A 113 3.42 9.36 2.51
C LEU A 113 2.96 8.34 1.47
N VAL A 114 1.74 7.82 1.62
CA VAL A 114 1.08 7.01 0.59
C VAL A 114 0.40 7.97 -0.37
N VAL A 115 0.76 7.94 -1.64
CA VAL A 115 0.29 8.90 -2.66
C VAL A 115 -0.35 8.16 -3.82
N TRP A 116 -1.42 8.73 -4.37
CA TRP A 116 -2.04 8.27 -5.61
C TRP A 116 -2.57 9.45 -6.42
N HIS A 117 -2.71 9.24 -7.71
CA HIS A 117 -3.41 10.17 -8.59
C HIS A 117 -4.93 10.03 -8.40
N ASN A 118 -5.65 11.16 -8.31
CA ASN A 118 -7.07 11.20 -7.97
C ASN A 118 -7.97 10.41 -8.95
N SER A 119 -7.57 10.32 -10.23
CA SER A 119 -8.29 9.52 -11.24
C SER A 119 -8.19 8.00 -11.04
N GLN A 120 -7.34 7.52 -10.13
CA GLN A 120 -7.13 6.09 -9.88
C GLN A 120 -8.03 5.55 -8.77
N ALA A 121 -8.70 6.43 -8.02
CA ALA A 121 -9.67 6.07 -7.01
C ALA A 121 -11.07 5.93 -7.65
N ALA A 122 -11.66 4.75 -7.55
CA ALA A 122 -12.98 4.45 -8.12
C ALA A 122 -14.04 4.36 -7.01
N GLU A 123 -15.17 5.05 -7.19
CA GLU A 123 -16.34 4.88 -6.33
C GLU A 123 -17.05 3.55 -6.65
N ILE A 124 -17.39 2.80 -5.60
CA ILE A 124 -18.20 1.59 -5.72
C ILE A 124 -19.65 1.95 -5.35
N PRO A 125 -20.63 1.72 -6.26
CA PRO A 125 -22.04 1.89 -5.94
C PRO A 125 -22.47 0.99 -4.77
N ALA A 126 -23.41 1.47 -3.97
CA ALA A 126 -24.03 0.71 -2.87
C ALA A 126 -25.01 -0.34 -3.40
#